data_AF-A0AA51CA65-F1
#
_entry.id   AF-A0AA51CA65-F1
#
_cell.length_a   1.000
_cell.length_b   1.000
_cell.length_c   1.000
_cell.angle_alpha   90.00
_cell.angle_beta   90.00
_cell.angle_gamma   90.00
#
_symmetry.space_group_name_H-M   'P 1'
#
loop_
_entity.id
_entity.type
_entity.pdbx_description
1 polymer ?
#
loop_
_entity_poly.entity_id
_entity_poly.type
_entity_poly.pdbx_seq_one_letter_code
_entity_poly.pdbx_strand_id
1 'polypeptide(L)'
;MKLYFTDEQKAHERNKIFLEEDDLLLEGEYVEGEGRKYMISGVATIEGERYHEFEVLFELSEDVSEDLESIMNTDWEWYEFNFEV
;
A
#
# COMPACT_ATOMS: atom_id res chain seq x y z
N MET A 1 10.05 6.09 -8.09
CA MET A 1 10.82 4.83 -7.89
C MET A 1 9.87 3.68 -7.61
N LYS A 2 10.16 2.43 -8.01
CA LYS A 2 9.30 1.24 -7.78
C LYS A 2 9.99 0.20 -6.90
N LEU A 3 9.35 -0.22 -5.82
CA LEU A 3 9.86 -1.13 -4.80
C LEU A 3 8.94 -2.33 -4.64
N TYR A 4 9.46 -3.54 -4.84
CA TYR A 4 8.68 -4.78 -4.75
C TYR A 4 8.82 -5.43 -3.38
N PHE A 5 7.70 -5.87 -2.81
CA PHE A 5 7.73 -6.68 -1.60
C PHE A 5 8.37 -8.04 -1.90
N THR A 6 9.35 -8.43 -1.09
CA THR A 6 9.98 -9.75 -1.19
C THR A 6 9.06 -10.85 -0.69
N ASP A 7 9.31 -12.10 -1.09
CA ASP A 7 8.55 -13.25 -0.59
C ASP A 7 8.66 -13.39 0.94
N GLU A 8 9.81 -13.03 1.52
CA GLU A 8 10.01 -13.01 2.97
C GLU A 8 9.12 -11.95 3.65
N GLN A 9 9.07 -10.74 3.11
CA GLN A 9 8.19 -9.68 3.62
C GLN A 9 6.72 -10.07 3.54
N LYS A 10 6.30 -10.70 2.43
CA LYS A 10 4.94 -11.22 2.26
C LYS A 10 4.63 -12.36 3.23
N ALA A 11 5.57 -13.27 3.46
CA ALA A 11 5.42 -14.37 4.43
C ALA A 11 5.29 -13.86 5.88
N HIS A 12 5.89 -12.71 6.18
CA HIS A 12 5.75 -12.01 7.46
C HIS A 12 4.62 -10.96 7.46
N GLU A 13 3.75 -10.98 6.45
CA GLU A 13 2.57 -10.11 6.34
C GLU A 13 2.89 -8.60 6.36
N ARG A 14 4.12 -8.22 6.02
CA ARG A 14 4.58 -6.81 5.99
C ARG A 14 4.01 -6.00 4.84
N ASN A 15 3.39 -6.68 3.88
CA ASN A 15 2.71 -6.08 2.74
C ASN A 15 1.22 -5.87 2.97
N LYS A 16 0.69 -6.21 4.17
CA LYS A 16 -0.73 -6.08 4.47
C LYS A 16 -1.04 -4.71 5.06
N ILE A 17 -2.04 -4.04 4.50
CA ILE A 17 -2.59 -2.78 5.01
C ILE A 17 -4.07 -2.99 5.26
N PHE A 18 -4.54 -2.56 6.43
CA PHE A 18 -5.95 -2.57 6.76
C PHE A 18 -6.47 -1.13 6.83
N LEU A 19 -7.37 -0.78 5.92
CA LEU A 19 -8.04 0.52 5.90
C LEU A 19 -9.39 0.34 6.59
N GLU A 20 -9.42 0.66 7.89
CA GLU A 20 -10.56 0.38 8.77
C GLU A 20 -11.84 1.09 8.34
N GLU A 21 -11.72 2.30 7.79
CA GLU A 21 -12.87 3.12 7.37
C GLU A 21 -13.62 2.52 6.18
N ASP A 22 -12.93 1.75 5.34
CA ASP A 22 -13.47 1.14 4.11
C ASP A 22 -13.67 -0.39 4.22
N ASP A 23 -13.42 -1.00 5.38
CA ASP A 23 -13.40 -2.46 5.56
C ASP A 23 -12.55 -3.18 4.49
N LEU A 24 -11.38 -2.60 4.20
CA LEU A 24 -10.51 -3.03 3.11
C LEU A 24 -9.20 -3.61 3.65
N LEU A 25 -8.89 -4.84 3.24
CA LEU A 25 -7.57 -5.46 3.42
C LEU A 25 -6.81 -5.46 2.10
N LEU A 26 -5.71 -4.71 2.01
CA LEU A 26 -4.83 -4.70 0.85
C LEU A 26 -3.61 -5.58 1.09
N GLU A 27 -3.37 -6.53 0.19
CA GLU A 27 -2.13 -7.31 0.12
C GLU A 27 -1.24 -6.72 -0.99
N GLY A 28 -0.27 -5.87 -0.61
CA GLY A 28 0.60 -5.15 -1.54
C GLY A 28 1.57 -6.04 -2.31
N GLU A 29 1.77 -5.72 -3.59
CA GLU A 29 2.77 -6.33 -4.48
C GLU A 29 3.99 -5.43 -4.65
N TYR A 30 3.76 -4.14 -4.84
CA TYR A 30 4.81 -3.14 -4.92
C TYR A 30 4.30 -1.76 -4.50
N VAL A 31 5.25 -0.89 -4.14
CA VAL A 31 5.02 0.54 -3.90
C VAL A 31 5.79 1.34 -4.95
N GLU A 32 5.16 2.36 -5.51
CA GLU A 32 5.77 3.28 -6.47
C GLU A 32 5.52 4.73 -6.07
N GLY A 33 6.57 5.55 -6.06
CA GLY A 33 6.46 6.96 -5.66
C GLY A 33 7.79 7.61 -5.39
N GLU A 34 7.74 8.82 -4.81
CA GLU A 34 8.90 9.62 -4.41
C GLU A 34 8.50 10.63 -3.32
N GLY A 35 9.43 10.88 -2.38
CA GLY A 35 9.23 11.81 -1.28
C GLY A 35 8.15 11.32 -0.31
N ARG A 36 7.02 12.03 -0.23
CA ARG A 36 5.88 11.65 0.63
C ARG A 36 4.74 10.98 -0.12
N LYS A 37 4.76 10.97 -1.46
CA LYS A 37 3.63 10.52 -2.28
C LYS A 37 3.94 9.19 -2.92
N TYR A 38 3.10 8.20 -2.61
CA TYR A 38 3.26 6.84 -3.07
C TYR A 38 1.95 6.26 -3.56
N MET A 39 2.08 5.20 -4.35
CA MET A 39 1.02 4.34 -4.82
C MET A 39 1.39 2.92 -4.42
N ILE A 40 0.50 2.21 -3.74
CA ILE A 40 0.65 0.77 -3.51
C ILE A 40 -0.33 0.03 -4.43
N SER A 41 0.20 -0.96 -5.14
CA SER A 41 -0.58 -1.86 -6.00
C SER A 41 -0.61 -3.25 -5.38
N GLY A 42 -1.73 -3.95 -5.47
CA GLY A 42 -1.85 -5.31 -4.96
C GLY A 42 -3.24 -5.92 -5.11
N VAL A 43 -3.58 -6.82 -4.20
CA VAL A 43 -4.89 -7.49 -4.16
C VAL A 43 -5.67 -6.98 -2.96
N ALA A 44 -6.80 -6.32 -3.21
CA ALA A 44 -7.71 -5.86 -2.16
C ALA A 44 -8.77 -6.91 -1.86
N THR A 45 -9.14 -7.05 -0.59
CA THR A 45 -10.31 -7.80 -0.14
C THR A 45 -11.29 -6.83 0.52
N ILE A 46 -12.48 -6.71 -0.04
CA ILE A 46 -13.55 -5.79 0.42
C ILE A 46 -14.83 -6.61 0.56
N GLU A 47 -15.44 -6.63 1.75
CA GLU A 47 -16.65 -7.43 2.04
C GLU A 47 -16.52 -8.93 1.64
N GLY A 48 -15.31 -9.47 1.64
CA GLY A 48 -15.00 -10.84 1.24
C GLY A 48 -14.80 -11.08 -0.26
N GLU A 49 -14.95 -10.05 -1.10
CA GLU A 49 -14.62 -10.10 -2.52
C GLU A 49 -13.17 -9.66 -2.77
N ARG A 50 -12.48 -10.34 -3.69
CA ARG A 50 -11.08 -10.06 -4.04
C ARG A 50 -10.98 -9.30 -5.36
N TYR A 51 -10.26 -8.19 -5.33
CA TYR A 51 -9.99 -7.32 -6.46
C TYR A 51 -8.49 -7.33 -6.77
N HIS A 52 -8.13 -7.73 -7.97
CA HIS A 52 -6.75 -7.76 -8.45
C HIS A 52 -6.37 -6.42 -9.06
N GLU A 53 -5.06 -6.12 -9.10
CA GLU A 53 -4.53 -4.88 -9.67
C GLU A 53 -5.14 -3.63 -9.01
N PHE A 54 -5.47 -3.75 -7.71
CA PHE A 54 -6.04 -2.66 -6.93
C PHE A 54 -4.94 -1.69 -6.52
N GLU A 55 -5.20 -0.39 -6.70
CA GLU A 55 -4.21 0.66 -6.46
C GLU A 55 -4.73 1.70 -5.45
N VAL A 56 -3.88 2.03 -4.49
CA VAL A 56 -4.14 3.06 -3.49
C VAL A 56 -3.02 4.10 -3.56
N LEU A 57 -3.40 5.35 -3.82
CA LEU A 57 -2.53 6.50 -3.65
C LEU A 57 -2.55 6.92 -2.19
N PHE A 58 -1.39 7.22 -1.62
CA PHE A 58 -1.29 7.68 -0.24
C PHE A 58 -0.17 8.69 -0.07
N GLU A 59 -0.32 9.54 0.93
CA GLU A 59 0.70 10.49 1.35
C GLU A 59 1.15 10.23 2.78
N LEU A 60 2.46 10.14 2.99
CA LEU A 60 3.05 9.95 4.31
C LEU A 60 2.96 11.23 5.16
N SER A 61 2.76 11.05 6.46
CA SER A 61 2.77 12.11 7.48
C SER A 61 4.10 12.82 7.62
N GLU A 62 5.20 12.15 7.33
CA GLU A 62 6.54 12.70 7.40
C GLU A 62 7.45 12.17 6.28
N ASP A 63 8.56 12.86 6.04
CA ASP A 63 9.61 12.40 5.13
C ASP A 63 10.36 11.21 5.74
N VAL A 64 10.58 10.17 4.94
CA VAL A 64 11.27 8.96 5.38
C VAL A 64 12.33 8.51 4.37
N SER A 65 13.15 7.54 4.80
CA SER A 65 14.02 6.83 3.86
C SER A 65 13.17 6.12 2.80
N GLU A 66 13.60 6.16 1.54
CA GLU A 66 12.83 5.58 0.44
C GLU A 66 13.04 4.06 0.34
N ASP A 67 12.66 3.33 1.38
CA ASP A 67 12.65 1.87 1.46
C ASP A 67 11.29 1.38 1.97
N LEU A 68 10.91 0.14 1.62
CA LEU A 68 9.58 -0.40 1.94
C LEU A 68 9.30 -0.44 3.44
N GLU A 69 10.31 -0.70 4.28
CA GLU A 69 10.10 -0.78 5.72
C GLU A 69 9.76 0.60 6.28
N SER A 70 10.52 1.62 5.92
CA SER A 70 10.27 3.00 6.33
C SER A 70 8.92 3.51 5.82
N ILE A 71 8.60 3.30 4.53
CA ILE A 71 7.35 3.76 3.92
C ILE A 71 6.13 3.09 4.58
N MET A 72 6.16 1.78 4.80
CA MET A 72 5.01 1.03 5.29
C MET A 72 4.77 1.15 6.79
N ASN A 73 5.79 1.55 7.57
CA ASN A 73 5.65 1.79 9.01
C ASN A 73 5.28 3.25 9.35
N THR A 74 5.11 4.11 8.34
CA THR A 74 4.78 5.52 8.52
C THR A 74 3.28 5.74 8.35
N ASP A 75 2.69 6.55 9.24
CA ASP A 75 1.28 6.89 9.16
C ASP A 75 0.97 7.70 7.89
N TRP A 76 -0.20 7.45 7.31
CA TRP A 76 -0.67 8.15 6.12
C TRP A 76 -1.48 9.40 6.52
N GLU A 77 -1.18 10.56 5.94
CA GLU A 77 -2.02 11.76 6.11
C GLU A 77 -3.36 11.62 5.38
N TRP A 78 -3.32 11.02 4.19
CA TRP A 78 -4.48 10.76 3.37
C TRP A 78 -4.21 9.61 2.40
N TYR A 79 -5.28 9.01 1.90
CA TYR A 79 -5.26 8.04 0.83
C TYR A 79 -6.46 8.21 -0.10
N GLU A 80 -6.33 7.70 -1.33
CA GLU A 80 -7.38 7.68 -2.34
C GLU A 80 -7.25 6.41 -3.18
N PHE A 81 -8.38 5.83 -3.57
CA PHE A 81 -8.41 4.67 -4.46
C PHE A 81 -8.25 5.11 -5.92
N ASN A 82 -7.26 4.53 -6.60
CA ASN A 82 -7.08 4.75 -8.03
C ASN A 82 -7.91 3.72 -8.80
N PHE A 83 -9.05 4.16 -9.33
CA PHE A 83 -9.88 3.35 -10.23
C PHE A 83 -9.55 3.74 -11.68
N GLU A 84 -8.83 2.89 -12.42
CA GLU A 84 -8.79 3.03 -13.87
C GLU A 84 -10.19 2.72 -14.42
N VAL A 85 -10.85 3.74 -14.96
CA VAL A 85 -12.22 3.70 -15.52
C VAL A 85 -12.21 3.39 -17.02
#